data_AF-A0A7S3PTX8-F1
#
_entry.id   AF-A0A7S3PTX8-F1
#
_cell.length_a   1.000
_cell.length_b   1.000
_cell.length_c   1.000
_cell.angle_alpha   90.00
_cell.angle_beta   90.00
_cell.angle_gamma   90.00
#
_symmetry.space_group_name_H-M   'P 1'
#
loop_
_entity.id
_entity.type
_entity.pdbx_description
1 polymer ?
#
loop_
_entity_poly.entity_id
_entity_poly.type
_entity_poly.pdbx_seq_one_letter_code
_entity_poly.pdbx_strand_id
1 'polypeptide(L)'
;MKATKAFSTTYTYTLGKSLYVPLTSRCNSLTLPQTRGPNFLLPTDVVNSLLNVRSVEENNSPLDNLEGLSEQAIDGPFDNFGLTRRILPAPIFVKEFSQDSISSDGCYPSEESLLQEMIQFMTQSLKTKIGELDHISNKKLDAIVIAGEGEPTLRLGTILNIARRLRAESTVSTEETLIEKEDDIIPMRLVTNGLPLAEMKAPFRKSILSQLKDEGITEMSVALMTSCPRQYANLMQPLVRADCIHDELCETIRDAIEVGMDVELTGVEHDFVDKNLASELAIELGVKKIFRWRPFFP
;
A
#
# COMPACT_ATOMS: atom_id res chain seq x y z
N MET A 1 -14.30 -13.84 36.75
CA MET A 1 -13.75 -14.07 35.40
C MET A 1 -13.79 -12.75 34.65
N LYS A 2 -12.63 -12.13 34.38
CA LYS A 2 -12.57 -11.00 33.44
C LYS A 2 -12.71 -11.59 32.04
N ALA A 3 -13.70 -11.16 31.27
CA ALA A 3 -13.80 -11.51 29.87
C ALA A 3 -12.54 -10.97 29.16
N THR A 4 -11.65 -11.85 28.75
CA THR A 4 -10.58 -11.51 27.81
C THR A 4 -11.28 -11.17 26.50
N LYS A 5 -11.45 -9.87 26.25
CA LYS A 5 -11.91 -9.36 24.97
C LYS A 5 -10.85 -9.77 23.96
N ALA A 6 -11.11 -10.79 23.17
CA ALA A 6 -10.24 -11.19 22.07
C ALA A 6 -10.28 -10.06 21.05
N PHE A 7 -9.40 -9.07 21.20
CA PHE A 7 -9.13 -8.13 20.13
C PHE A 7 -8.48 -8.93 19.01
N SER A 8 -9.26 -9.26 17.98
CA SER A 8 -8.72 -9.76 16.74
C SER A 8 -7.87 -8.63 16.16
N THR A 9 -6.55 -8.74 16.32
CA THR A 9 -5.58 -7.81 15.77
C THR A 9 -5.54 -7.99 14.25
N THR A 10 -6.44 -7.31 13.56
CA THR A 10 -6.49 -7.38 12.10
C THR A 10 -5.40 -6.50 11.51
N TYR A 11 -4.37 -7.11 10.93
CA TYR A 11 -3.34 -6.45 10.12
C TYR A 11 -3.77 -6.28 8.65
N THR A 12 -5.06 -6.45 8.37
CA THR A 12 -5.65 -6.37 7.05
C THR A 12 -7.03 -5.76 7.17
N TYR A 13 -7.49 -5.07 6.14
CA TYR A 13 -8.84 -4.50 6.08
C TYR A 13 -9.41 -4.65 4.67
N THR A 14 -10.72 -4.50 4.52
CA THR A 14 -11.39 -4.61 3.21
C THR A 14 -11.98 -3.27 2.82
N LEU A 15 -11.78 -2.87 1.56
CA LEU A 15 -12.52 -1.76 0.96
C LEU A 15 -13.16 -2.28 -0.33
N GLY A 16 -14.49 -2.27 -0.39
CA GLY A 16 -15.22 -2.92 -1.48
C GLY A 16 -14.94 -4.41 -1.50
N LYS A 17 -14.45 -4.92 -2.64
CA LYS A 17 -14.11 -6.33 -2.86
C LYS A 17 -12.60 -6.59 -2.86
N SER A 18 -11.80 -5.64 -2.40
CA SER A 18 -10.36 -5.78 -2.32
C SER A 18 -9.92 -5.93 -0.86
N LEU A 19 -8.95 -6.83 -0.64
CA LEU A 19 -8.34 -7.08 0.65
C LEU A 19 -7.02 -6.32 0.73
N TYR A 20 -6.91 -5.38 1.66
CA TYR A 20 -5.75 -4.50 1.80
C TYR A 20 -4.79 -5.01 2.88
N VAL A 21 -3.50 -4.92 2.55
CA VAL A 21 -2.36 -5.29 3.39
C VAL A 21 -1.54 -4.03 3.67
N PRO A 22 -1.79 -3.33 4.79
CA PRO A 22 -0.95 -2.22 5.22
C PRO A 22 0.43 -2.71 5.65
N LEU A 23 1.49 -2.26 4.98
CA LEU A 23 2.86 -2.73 5.28
C LEU A 23 3.66 -1.81 6.19
N THR A 24 3.38 -0.51 6.16
CA THR A 24 4.15 0.47 6.91
C THR A 24 3.36 1.75 7.16
N SER A 25 3.72 2.42 8.24
CA SER A 25 3.34 3.79 8.60
C SER A 25 4.45 4.81 8.27
N ARG A 26 5.62 4.34 7.80
CA ARG A 26 6.76 5.16 7.41
C ARG A 26 6.48 5.92 6.12
N CYS A 27 6.71 7.22 6.14
CA CYS A 27 6.40 8.11 5.01
C CYS A 27 7.65 8.84 4.51
N ASN A 28 7.74 9.02 3.20
CA ASN A 28 8.71 9.87 2.50
C ASN A 28 8.07 11.05 1.76
N SER A 29 6.77 11.26 1.97
CA SER A 29 5.93 12.36 1.48
C SER A 29 4.76 12.56 2.44
N LEU A 30 3.87 13.51 2.19
CA LEU A 30 2.52 13.46 2.77
C LEU A 30 1.87 12.11 2.43
N THR A 31 1.11 11.56 3.37
CA THR A 31 0.41 10.29 3.14
C THR A 31 -0.72 10.46 2.15
N LEU A 32 -1.08 9.38 1.44
CA LEU A 32 -2.23 9.43 0.53
C LEU A 32 -3.52 9.87 1.25
N PRO A 33 -3.84 9.42 2.48
CA PRO A 33 -4.92 10.02 3.27
C PRO A 33 -4.78 11.53 3.49
N GLN A 34 -3.61 12.03 3.88
CA GLN A 34 -3.40 13.47 4.13
C GLN A 34 -3.56 14.31 2.86
N THR A 35 -3.15 13.80 1.70
CA THR A 35 -3.32 14.51 0.41
C THR A 35 -4.80 14.73 0.06
N ARG A 36 -5.72 13.97 0.67
CA ARG A 36 -7.17 14.16 0.51
C ARG A 36 -7.76 15.26 1.38
N GLY A 37 -6.94 15.97 2.17
CA GLY A 37 -7.35 17.12 2.97
C GLY A 37 -7.65 16.78 4.44
N PRO A 38 -7.71 17.80 5.32
CA PRO A 38 -7.78 17.63 6.76
C PRO A 38 -9.08 16.99 7.26
N ASN A 39 -10.15 17.07 6.47
CA ASN A 39 -11.45 16.50 6.81
C ASN A 39 -11.69 15.10 6.20
N PHE A 40 -10.64 14.48 5.66
CA PHE A 40 -10.74 13.12 5.15
C PHE A 40 -10.84 12.11 6.31
N LEU A 41 -11.93 11.34 6.34
CA LEU A 41 -12.19 10.34 7.36
C LEU A 41 -12.11 8.92 6.80
N LEU A 42 -11.55 8.01 7.60
CA LEU A 42 -11.45 6.59 7.28
C LEU A 42 -12.43 5.78 8.15
N PRO A 43 -12.91 4.61 7.65
CA PRO A 43 -13.64 3.67 8.48
C PRO A 43 -12.82 3.22 9.70
N THR A 44 -13.47 3.00 10.84
CA THR A 44 -12.78 2.64 12.10
C THR A 44 -11.94 1.37 12.00
N ASP A 45 -12.40 0.35 11.29
CA ASP A 45 -11.65 -0.90 11.08
C ASP A 45 -10.37 -0.66 10.29
N VAL A 46 -10.42 0.20 9.27
CA VAL A 46 -9.24 0.64 8.50
C VAL A 46 -8.25 1.35 9.43
N VAL A 47 -8.72 2.33 10.21
CA VAL A 47 -7.86 3.08 11.15
C VAL A 47 -7.21 2.14 12.16
N ASN A 48 -7.96 1.20 12.73
CA ASN A 48 -7.42 0.23 13.68
C ASN A 48 -6.34 -0.64 13.04
N SER A 49 -6.55 -1.14 11.82
CA SER A 49 -5.52 -1.91 11.09
C SER A 49 -4.26 -1.11 10.82
N LEU A 50 -4.38 0.17 10.46
CA LEU A 50 -3.22 1.05 10.25
C LEU A 50 -2.47 1.32 11.56
N LEU A 51 -3.19 1.59 12.65
CA LEU A 51 -2.59 1.81 13.97
C LEU A 51 -1.91 0.56 14.53
N ASN A 52 -2.40 -0.64 14.23
CA ASN A 52 -1.73 -1.89 14.59
C ASN A 52 -0.34 -2.00 13.92
N VAL A 53 -0.26 -1.68 12.63
CA VAL A 53 1.02 -1.65 11.90
C VAL A 53 1.97 -0.61 12.52
N ARG A 54 1.45 0.58 12.82
CA ARG A 54 2.23 1.64 13.49
C ARG A 54 2.79 1.17 14.83
N SER A 55 1.95 0.52 15.65
CA SER A 55 2.36 -0.01 16.96
C SER A 55 3.55 -0.97 16.85
N VAL A 56 3.52 -1.86 15.85
CA VAL A 56 4.61 -2.81 15.61
C VAL A 56 5.89 -2.09 15.20
N GLU A 57 5.78 -1.10 14.33
CA GLU A 57 6.95 -0.33 13.86
C GLU A 57 7.57 0.58 14.93
N GLU A 58 6.79 1.07 15.89
CA GLU A 58 7.28 1.93 16.99
C GLU A 58 7.87 1.13 18.15
N ASN A 59 7.20 0.05 18.57
CA ASN A 59 7.50 -0.62 19.83
C ASN A 59 8.36 -1.87 19.68
N ASN A 60 8.65 -2.31 18.46
CA ASN A 60 9.35 -3.58 18.20
C ASN A 60 8.69 -4.80 18.90
N SER A 61 7.41 -4.71 19.29
CA SER A 61 6.65 -5.79 19.93
C SER A 61 5.20 -5.77 19.45
N PRO A 62 4.70 -6.84 18.80
CA PRO A 62 3.32 -6.92 18.32
C PRO A 62 2.25 -7.02 19.41
N LEU A 63 2.63 -7.29 20.67
CA LEU A 63 1.71 -7.79 21.68
C LEU A 63 1.56 -6.90 22.92
N ASP A 64 2.47 -5.94 23.17
CA ASP A 64 2.52 -5.28 24.48
C ASP A 64 1.70 -3.98 24.60
N ASN A 65 1.26 -3.32 23.51
CA ASN A 65 0.75 -1.92 23.59
C ASN A 65 -0.57 -1.61 22.86
N LEU A 66 -1.38 -2.61 22.51
CA LEU A 66 -2.62 -2.38 21.72
C LEU A 66 -3.72 -1.60 22.46
N GLU A 67 -3.71 -1.59 23.80
CA GLU A 67 -4.76 -0.90 24.57
C GLU A 67 -4.66 0.64 24.49
N GLY A 68 -3.47 1.21 24.25
CA GLY A 68 -3.25 2.68 24.32
C GLY A 68 -3.46 3.47 23.02
N LEU A 69 -3.33 2.83 21.85
CA LEU A 69 -3.37 3.55 20.57
C LEU A 69 -4.81 3.80 20.07
N SER A 70 -5.77 2.99 20.49
CA SER A 70 -7.18 3.17 20.12
C SER A 70 -7.78 4.48 20.67
N GLU A 71 -7.18 5.04 21.73
CA GLU A 71 -7.56 6.31 22.35
C GLU A 71 -6.98 7.54 21.62
N GLN A 72 -5.97 7.36 20.77
CA GLN A 72 -5.33 8.49 20.05
C GLN A 72 -6.12 8.91 18.80
N ALA A 73 -7.03 8.06 18.31
CA ALA A 73 -7.89 8.40 17.19
C ALA A 73 -9.05 9.27 17.65
N ILE A 74 -9.28 10.39 16.95
CA ILE A 74 -10.40 11.28 17.23
C ILE A 74 -11.65 10.71 16.55
N ASP A 75 -12.68 10.42 17.34
CA ASP A 75 -13.98 9.98 16.81
C ASP A 75 -14.60 11.09 15.97
N GLY A 76 -14.88 10.77 14.71
CA GLY A 76 -15.64 11.61 13.80
C GLY A 76 -17.15 11.35 13.87
N PRO A 77 -17.95 12.13 13.14
CA PRO A 77 -19.39 11.87 13.02
C PRO A 77 -19.65 10.49 12.41
N PHE A 78 -20.77 9.87 12.80
CA PHE A 78 -21.27 8.66 12.14
C PHE A 78 -21.59 8.97 10.68
N ASP A 79 -21.29 8.04 9.77
CA ASP A 79 -21.78 8.14 8.40
C ASP A 79 -23.23 7.67 8.25
N ASN A 80 -23.78 7.84 7.04
CA ASN A 80 -25.16 7.45 6.72
C ASN A 80 -25.43 5.95 6.90
N PHE A 81 -24.39 5.13 7.10
CA PHE A 81 -24.49 3.68 7.35
C PHE A 81 -24.30 3.33 8.84
N GLY A 82 -24.20 4.34 9.71
CA GLY A 82 -23.94 4.15 11.14
C GLY A 82 -22.53 3.66 11.44
N LEU A 83 -21.61 3.72 10.47
CA LEU A 83 -20.22 3.35 10.69
C LEU A 83 -19.49 4.53 11.31
N THR A 84 -18.81 4.26 12.42
CA THR A 84 -17.89 5.22 13.03
C THR A 84 -16.74 5.48 12.07
N ARG A 85 -16.41 6.76 11.88
CA ARG A 85 -15.23 7.17 11.13
C ARG A 85 -14.25 7.88 12.04
N ARG A 86 -12.97 7.77 11.73
CA ARG A 86 -11.89 8.31 12.55
C ARG A 86 -10.88 9.05 11.69
N ILE A 87 -10.29 10.09 12.29
CA ILE A 87 -9.10 10.75 11.76
C ILE A 87 -7.90 9.87 12.12
N LEU A 88 -7.08 9.55 11.13
CA LEU A 88 -5.80 8.88 11.36
C LEU A 88 -4.83 9.90 11.98
N PRO A 89 -4.15 9.60 13.10
CA PRO A 89 -3.17 10.51 13.67
C PRO A 89 -2.02 10.75 12.69
N ALA A 90 -1.25 11.81 12.90
CA ALA A 90 -0.12 12.14 12.02
C ALA A 90 0.84 10.92 11.84
N PRO A 91 1.37 10.72 10.62
CA PRO A 91 2.24 9.59 10.30
C PRO A 91 3.65 9.75 10.89
N ILE A 92 4.41 8.65 10.83
CA ILE A 92 5.84 8.66 11.16
C ILE A 92 6.64 9.07 9.92
N PHE A 93 7.23 10.26 9.95
CA PHE A 93 8.12 10.72 8.88
C PHE A 93 9.54 10.17 9.08
N VAL A 94 10.07 9.51 8.05
CA VAL A 94 11.46 9.03 8.06
C VAL A 94 12.37 10.17 7.62
N LYS A 95 13.16 10.72 8.56
CA LYS A 95 13.99 11.91 8.29
C LYS A 95 15.12 11.66 7.29
N GLU A 96 15.62 10.42 7.17
CA GLU A 96 16.69 10.06 6.26
C GLU A 96 16.44 8.65 5.69
N PHE A 97 16.24 8.56 4.37
CA PHE A 97 16.28 7.29 3.67
C PHE A 97 17.74 6.99 3.34
N SER A 98 18.40 6.10 4.10
CA SER A 98 19.73 5.63 3.71
C SER A 98 19.57 4.58 2.60
N GLN A 99 20.19 4.83 1.44
CA GLN A 99 20.27 3.89 0.32
C GLN A 99 20.94 2.56 0.71
N ASP A 100 21.69 2.52 1.82
CA ASP A 100 22.36 1.32 2.33
C ASP A 100 21.36 0.20 2.74
N SER A 101 20.09 0.56 2.93
CA SER A 101 19.01 -0.39 3.26
C SER A 101 18.57 -1.29 2.09
N ILE A 102 19.03 -1.02 0.86
CA ILE A 102 18.77 -1.85 -0.33
C ILE A 102 20.02 -2.66 -0.71
N SER A 103 20.86 -3.01 0.26
CA SER A 103 21.88 -4.03 0.04
C SER A 103 21.20 -5.40 -0.08
N SER A 104 21.47 -6.13 -1.16
CA SER A 104 20.90 -7.45 -1.43
C SER A 104 21.30 -8.53 -0.40
N ASP A 105 22.24 -8.21 0.51
CA ASP A 105 22.79 -9.09 1.54
C ASP A 105 22.53 -8.59 2.98
N GLY A 106 21.63 -7.62 3.19
CA GLY A 106 21.47 -6.86 4.44
C GLY A 106 20.80 -7.62 5.61
N CYS A 107 21.55 -8.51 6.26
CA CYS A 107 21.20 -9.13 7.55
C CYS A 107 21.28 -8.11 8.70
N TYR A 108 20.13 -7.54 9.10
CA TYR A 108 19.94 -6.93 10.42
C TYR A 108 19.16 -7.91 11.30
N PRO A 109 19.83 -8.76 12.10
CA PRO A 109 19.22 -9.95 12.70
C PRO A 109 18.10 -9.66 13.72
N SER A 110 17.98 -8.45 14.26
CA SER A 110 16.91 -8.08 15.20
C SER A 110 15.67 -7.49 14.53
N GLU A 111 15.82 -6.64 13.50
CA GLU A 111 14.67 -6.12 12.75
C GLU A 111 14.07 -7.20 11.85
N GLU A 112 14.90 -8.09 11.31
CA GLU A 112 14.47 -9.14 10.41
C GLU A 112 13.55 -10.16 11.12
N SER A 113 13.84 -10.54 12.36
CA SER A 113 12.98 -11.49 13.12
C SER A 113 11.57 -10.95 13.34
N LEU A 114 11.45 -9.70 13.80
CA LEU A 114 10.16 -9.05 14.01
C LEU A 114 9.40 -8.85 12.70
N LEU A 115 10.12 -8.49 11.64
CA LEU A 115 9.54 -8.36 10.32
C LEU A 115 9.04 -9.71 9.78
N GLN A 116 9.76 -10.81 10.03
CA GLN A 116 9.31 -12.15 9.66
C GLN A 116 8.07 -12.58 10.44
N GLU A 117 8.00 -12.28 11.74
CA GLU A 117 6.79 -12.51 12.54
C GLU A 117 5.61 -11.69 12.00
N MET A 118 5.82 -10.41 11.69
CA MET A 118 4.78 -9.55 11.11
C MET A 118 4.33 -10.08 9.73
N ILE A 119 5.26 -10.50 8.88
CA ILE A 119 4.95 -11.15 7.59
C ILE A 119 4.13 -12.41 7.83
N GLN A 120 4.50 -13.23 8.81
CA GLN A 120 3.76 -14.44 9.16
C GLN A 120 2.34 -14.11 9.64
N PHE A 121 2.17 -13.14 10.53
CA PHE A 121 0.86 -12.69 11.01
C PHE A 121 0.00 -12.10 9.90
N MET A 122 0.57 -11.25 9.03
CA MET A 122 -0.15 -10.69 7.88
C MET A 122 -0.56 -11.79 6.90
N THR A 123 0.34 -12.72 6.59
CA THR A 123 0.07 -13.85 5.68
C THR A 123 -1.01 -14.75 6.27
N GLN A 124 -0.96 -15.05 7.57
CA GLN A 124 -1.99 -15.83 8.24
C GLN A 124 -3.34 -15.11 8.28
N SER A 125 -3.34 -13.80 8.59
CA SER A 125 -4.56 -12.97 8.58
C SER A 125 -5.19 -12.92 7.20
N LEU A 126 -4.38 -12.80 6.15
CA LEU A 126 -4.80 -12.86 4.76
C LEU A 126 -5.49 -14.20 4.46
N LYS A 127 -4.85 -15.32 4.77
CA LYS A 127 -5.41 -16.65 4.54
C LYS A 127 -6.75 -16.85 5.24
N THR A 128 -6.82 -16.51 6.52
CA THR A 128 -8.06 -16.63 7.30
C THR A 128 -9.17 -15.82 6.65
N LYS A 129 -8.90 -14.56 6.24
CA LYS A 129 -9.91 -13.72 5.59
C LYS A 129 -10.31 -14.21 4.21
N ILE A 130 -9.37 -14.72 3.41
CA ILE A 130 -9.67 -15.31 2.09
C ILE A 130 -10.63 -16.50 2.29
N GLY A 131 -10.29 -17.44 3.18
CA GLY A 131 -11.15 -18.58 3.48
C GLY A 131 -12.53 -18.18 4.04
N GLU A 132 -12.59 -17.19 4.93
CA GLU A 132 -13.87 -16.66 5.45
C GLU A 132 -14.75 -16.07 4.33
N LEU A 133 -14.15 -15.31 3.40
CA LEU A 133 -14.87 -14.67 2.31
C LEU A 133 -15.38 -15.69 1.27
N ASP A 134 -14.60 -16.73 1.00
CA ASP A 134 -14.99 -17.84 0.13
C ASP A 134 -16.19 -18.60 0.73
N HIS A 135 -16.19 -18.85 2.04
CA HIS A 135 -17.27 -19.57 2.71
C HIS A 135 -18.57 -18.76 2.86
N ILE A 136 -18.49 -17.46 3.15
CA ILE A 136 -19.66 -16.67 3.55
C ILE A 136 -20.44 -16.14 2.34
N SER A 137 -19.77 -15.87 1.22
CA SER A 137 -20.33 -14.93 0.24
C SER A 137 -20.39 -15.43 -1.21
N ASN A 138 -19.70 -16.51 -1.59
CA ASN A 138 -19.42 -16.81 -3.00
C ASN A 138 -18.89 -15.59 -3.79
N LYS A 139 -18.39 -14.55 -3.11
CA LYS A 139 -17.85 -13.36 -3.74
C LYS A 139 -16.35 -13.51 -3.82
N LYS A 140 -15.87 -13.72 -5.03
CA LYS A 140 -14.45 -13.64 -5.36
C LYS A 140 -13.92 -12.24 -5.02
N LEU A 141 -12.76 -12.20 -4.38
CA LEU A 141 -12.01 -10.97 -4.18
C LEU A 141 -11.58 -10.42 -5.54
N ASP A 142 -11.67 -9.10 -5.71
CA ASP A 142 -11.21 -8.43 -6.92
C ASP A 142 -9.68 -8.35 -6.95
N ALA A 143 -9.04 -8.15 -5.78
CA ALA A 143 -7.58 -8.08 -5.66
C ALA A 143 -7.11 -8.16 -4.19
N ILE A 144 -5.86 -8.60 -4.00
CA ILE A 144 -5.08 -8.34 -2.80
C ILE A 144 -4.27 -7.05 -3.05
N VAL A 145 -4.45 -6.04 -2.20
CA VAL A 145 -3.86 -4.72 -2.40
C VAL A 145 -2.79 -4.46 -1.34
N ILE A 146 -1.54 -4.40 -1.78
CA ILE A 146 -0.41 -3.99 -0.96
C ILE A 146 -0.43 -2.46 -0.87
N ALA A 147 -0.67 -1.95 0.34
CA ALA A 147 -0.86 -0.52 0.59
C ALA A 147 -0.30 -0.16 1.98
N GLY A 148 -0.64 1.02 2.48
CA GLY A 148 -0.25 1.47 3.80
C GLY A 148 -0.83 2.84 4.12
N GLU A 149 -0.66 3.23 5.37
CA GLU A 149 -0.68 4.66 5.70
C GLU A 149 0.52 5.34 5.03
N GLY A 150 1.70 4.73 5.19
CA GLY A 150 2.95 5.18 4.61
C GLY A 150 3.20 4.67 3.21
N GLU A 151 4.48 4.67 2.80
CA GLU A 151 4.90 4.27 1.45
C GLU A 151 5.37 2.81 1.42
N PRO A 152 4.59 1.88 0.81
CA PRO A 152 4.91 0.46 0.84
C PRO A 152 6.26 0.12 0.20
N THR A 153 6.69 0.85 -0.84
CA THR A 153 7.99 0.56 -1.50
C THR A 153 9.21 0.93 -0.65
N LEU A 154 9.04 1.51 0.54
CA LEU A 154 10.09 1.55 1.55
C LEU A 154 10.38 0.14 2.15
N ARG A 155 9.50 -0.83 1.89
CA ARG A 155 9.56 -2.22 2.38
C ARG A 155 9.58 -3.23 1.23
N LEU A 156 10.30 -2.95 0.14
CA LEU A 156 10.33 -3.82 -1.06
C LEU A 156 10.63 -5.29 -0.75
N GLY A 157 11.58 -5.57 0.15
CA GLY A 157 11.87 -6.95 0.57
C GLY A 157 10.68 -7.65 1.22
N THR A 158 9.92 -6.94 2.06
CA THR A 158 8.67 -7.44 2.67
C THR A 158 7.60 -7.69 1.63
N ILE A 159 7.41 -6.76 0.68
CA ILE A 159 6.46 -6.89 -0.44
C ILE A 159 6.73 -8.19 -1.20
N LEU A 160 7.97 -8.39 -1.62
CA LEU A 160 8.39 -9.57 -2.38
C LEU A 160 8.20 -10.87 -1.58
N ASN A 161 8.50 -10.86 -0.28
CA ASN A 161 8.33 -12.04 0.58
C ASN A 161 6.85 -12.43 0.72
N ILE A 162 5.97 -11.45 0.97
CA ILE A 162 4.52 -11.69 1.06
C ILE A 162 3.98 -12.23 -0.27
N ALA A 163 4.30 -11.58 -1.38
CA ALA A 163 3.85 -12.00 -2.71
C ALA A 163 4.30 -13.43 -3.03
N ARG A 164 5.57 -13.76 -2.77
CA ARG A 164 6.12 -15.11 -2.97
C ARG A 164 5.40 -16.17 -2.13
N ARG A 165 5.14 -15.90 -0.85
CA ARG A 165 4.44 -16.84 0.04
C ARG A 165 3.00 -17.09 -0.41
N LEU A 166 2.26 -16.03 -0.75
CA LEU A 166 0.89 -16.13 -1.24
C LEU A 166 0.80 -16.96 -2.53
N ARG A 167 1.76 -16.74 -3.44
CA ARG A 167 1.83 -17.51 -4.67
C ARG A 167 2.20 -18.98 -4.44
N ALA A 168 3.24 -19.25 -3.65
CA ALA A 168 3.69 -20.62 -3.39
C ALA A 168 2.57 -21.48 -2.81
N GLU A 169 1.75 -20.92 -1.94
CA GLU A 169 0.62 -21.63 -1.35
C GLU A 169 -0.54 -21.84 -2.31
N SER A 170 -0.76 -20.89 -3.23
CA SER A 170 -1.75 -21.07 -4.30
C SER A 170 -1.41 -22.29 -5.17
N THR A 171 -0.12 -22.59 -5.36
CA THR A 171 0.35 -23.75 -6.17
C THR A 171 0.31 -25.11 -5.47
N VAL A 172 0.15 -25.17 -4.13
CA VAL A 172 0.20 -26.43 -3.36
C VAL A 172 -1.17 -27.14 -3.32
N SER A 173 -2.20 -26.51 -3.87
CA SER A 173 -3.58 -27.00 -3.90
C SER A 173 -3.77 -28.12 -4.95
N THR A 174 -3.50 -29.36 -4.56
CA THR A 174 -3.98 -30.62 -5.19
C THR A 174 -3.52 -30.95 -6.63
N GLU A 175 -2.53 -31.84 -6.73
CA GLU A 175 -2.10 -32.58 -7.94
C GLU A 175 -3.24 -33.33 -8.68
N GLU A 176 -4.43 -33.46 -8.10
CA GLU A 176 -5.57 -34.17 -8.72
C GLU A 176 -6.46 -33.29 -9.61
N THR A 177 -6.23 -31.97 -9.65
CA THR A 177 -6.99 -31.03 -10.50
C THR A 177 -6.05 -30.18 -11.36
N LEU A 178 -5.19 -30.82 -12.17
CA LEU A 178 -4.21 -30.20 -13.08
C LEU A 178 -4.80 -29.32 -14.22
N ILE A 179 -6.07 -28.91 -14.11
CA ILE A 179 -6.67 -27.85 -14.92
C ILE A 179 -7.19 -26.78 -13.95
N GLU A 180 -6.32 -26.31 -13.05
CA GLU A 180 -6.60 -25.04 -12.37
C GLU A 180 -6.62 -23.96 -13.46
N LYS A 181 -7.78 -23.34 -13.64
CA LYS A 181 -7.92 -22.23 -14.57
C LYS A 181 -7.08 -21.10 -14.03
N GLU A 182 -6.22 -20.53 -14.87
CA GLU A 182 -5.47 -19.29 -14.62
C GLU A 182 -6.37 -18.18 -14.05
N ASP A 183 -7.68 -18.26 -14.33
CA ASP A 183 -8.74 -17.43 -13.77
C ASP A 183 -8.82 -17.41 -12.24
N ASP A 184 -8.33 -18.41 -11.50
CA ASP A 184 -8.52 -18.52 -10.04
C ASP A 184 -7.46 -17.83 -9.17
N ILE A 185 -6.39 -17.31 -9.77
CA ILE A 185 -5.39 -16.53 -9.04
C ILE A 185 -5.96 -15.14 -8.74
N ILE A 186 -6.05 -14.79 -7.45
CA ILE A 186 -6.44 -13.44 -7.02
C ILE A 186 -5.31 -12.47 -7.40
N PRO A 187 -5.56 -11.44 -8.21
CA PRO A 187 -4.50 -10.53 -8.64
C PRO A 187 -3.96 -9.71 -7.47
N MET A 188 -2.66 -9.43 -7.48
CA MET A 188 -2.02 -8.56 -6.49
C MET A 188 -1.72 -7.19 -7.09
N ARG A 189 -2.11 -6.14 -6.35
CA ARG A 189 -1.92 -4.74 -6.74
C ARG A 189 -1.04 -4.02 -5.72
N LEU A 190 -0.07 -3.26 -6.18
CA LEU A 190 0.71 -2.32 -5.35
C LEU A 190 0.11 -0.92 -5.44
N VAL A 191 -0.12 -0.26 -4.30
CA VAL A 191 -0.47 1.18 -4.23
C VAL A 191 0.72 1.94 -3.67
N THR A 192 1.22 2.93 -4.40
CA THR A 192 2.47 3.62 -4.07
C THR A 192 2.46 5.08 -4.55
N ASN A 193 3.24 5.94 -3.88
CA ASN A 193 3.62 7.26 -4.37
C ASN A 193 4.77 7.21 -5.40
N GLY A 194 5.42 6.05 -5.54
CA GLY A 194 6.48 5.77 -6.51
C GLY A 194 7.84 6.43 -6.19
N LEU A 195 7.95 7.21 -5.12
CA LEU A 195 9.16 7.99 -4.83
C LEU A 195 10.40 7.12 -4.55
N PRO A 196 10.36 6.06 -3.72
CA PRO A 196 11.54 5.23 -3.50
C PRO A 196 12.01 4.53 -4.78
N LEU A 197 11.07 4.17 -5.67
CA LEU A 197 11.40 3.63 -6.98
C LEU A 197 11.99 4.70 -7.90
N ALA A 198 11.46 5.93 -7.88
CA ALA A 198 11.96 7.06 -8.68
C ALA A 198 13.40 7.43 -8.33
N GLU A 199 13.83 7.26 -7.08
CA GLU A 199 15.23 7.45 -6.67
C GLU A 199 16.18 6.41 -7.27
N MET A 200 15.66 5.23 -7.67
CA MET A 200 16.45 4.19 -8.31
C MET A 200 16.68 4.54 -9.78
N LYS A 201 17.93 4.42 -10.24
CA LYS A 201 18.26 4.59 -11.65
C LYS A 201 17.99 3.31 -12.44
N ALA A 202 17.66 3.47 -13.72
CA ALA A 202 17.73 2.36 -14.66
C ALA A 202 19.20 1.89 -14.81
N PRO A 203 19.47 0.58 -14.96
CA PRO A 203 18.51 -0.51 -15.16
C PRO A 203 17.97 -1.14 -13.86
N PHE A 204 18.49 -0.75 -12.69
CA PHE A 204 18.13 -1.37 -11.40
C PHE A 204 16.63 -1.27 -11.09
N ARG A 205 16.03 -0.10 -11.33
CA ARG A 205 14.58 0.12 -11.19
C ARG A 205 13.74 -0.88 -11.98
N LYS A 206 14.07 -1.11 -13.26
CA LYS A 206 13.41 -2.10 -14.12
C LYS A 206 13.56 -3.52 -13.59
N SER A 207 14.73 -3.86 -13.05
CA SER A 207 14.97 -5.17 -12.42
C SER A 207 14.03 -5.41 -11.24
N ILE A 208 13.87 -4.40 -10.36
CA ILE A 208 12.96 -4.48 -9.21
C ILE A 208 11.49 -4.59 -9.66
N LEU A 209 11.09 -3.79 -10.66
CA LEU A 209 9.72 -3.84 -11.20
C LEU A 209 9.43 -5.20 -11.87
N SER A 210 10.38 -5.75 -12.62
CA SER A 210 10.27 -7.11 -13.17
C SER A 210 10.10 -8.13 -12.05
N GLN A 211 10.92 -8.03 -10.99
CA GLN A 211 10.83 -8.94 -9.86
C GLN A 211 9.46 -8.87 -9.14
N LEU A 212 8.91 -7.67 -8.93
CA LEU A 212 7.56 -7.51 -8.35
C LEU A 212 6.50 -8.22 -9.20
N LYS A 213 6.56 -8.04 -10.53
CA LYS A 213 5.67 -8.71 -11.47
C LYS A 213 5.86 -10.23 -11.45
N ASP A 214 7.11 -10.67 -11.47
CA ASP A 214 7.50 -12.07 -11.43
C ASP A 214 7.10 -12.74 -10.11
N GLU A 215 6.84 -12.00 -9.03
CA GLU A 215 6.27 -12.51 -7.76
C GLU A 215 4.74 -12.36 -7.66
N GLY A 216 4.11 -11.69 -8.63
CA GLY A 216 2.66 -11.76 -8.89
C GLY A 216 1.94 -10.44 -8.70
N ILE A 217 2.69 -9.39 -8.42
CA ILE A 217 2.20 -8.02 -8.35
C ILE A 217 2.14 -7.50 -9.78
N THR A 218 1.05 -7.82 -10.47
CA THR A 218 0.86 -7.49 -11.88
C THR A 218 0.26 -6.11 -12.08
N GLU A 219 -0.33 -5.52 -11.04
CA GLU A 219 -0.96 -4.21 -11.10
C GLU A 219 -0.27 -3.19 -10.18
N MET A 220 -0.20 -1.94 -10.62
CA MET A 220 0.40 -0.84 -9.85
C MET A 220 -0.45 0.43 -9.93
N SER A 221 -0.87 0.97 -8.79
CA SER A 221 -1.58 2.24 -8.68
C SER A 221 -0.64 3.31 -8.14
N VAL A 222 -0.28 4.28 -8.98
CA VAL A 222 0.71 5.33 -8.66
C VAL A 222 0.01 6.66 -8.38
N ALA A 223 0.42 7.34 -7.32
CA ALA A 223 -0.07 8.68 -7.01
C ALA A 223 0.71 9.77 -7.77
N LEU A 224 0.36 9.98 -9.05
CA LEU A 224 0.97 11.02 -9.88
C LEU A 224 0.49 12.44 -9.50
N MET A 225 -0.74 12.57 -9.00
CA MET A 225 -1.40 13.81 -8.53
C MET A 225 -1.65 14.91 -9.56
N THR A 226 -0.68 15.26 -10.39
CA THR A 226 -0.71 16.39 -11.33
C THR A 226 0.33 16.20 -12.45
N SER A 227 0.17 16.92 -13.56
CA SER A 227 1.18 17.00 -14.63
C SER A 227 2.29 18.02 -14.38
N CYS A 228 2.16 18.88 -13.37
CA CYS A 228 3.11 19.96 -13.11
C CYS A 228 4.07 19.61 -11.96
N PRO A 229 5.40 19.55 -12.18
CA PRO A 229 6.37 19.25 -11.12
C PRO A 229 6.26 20.15 -9.88
N ARG A 230 6.02 21.45 -10.09
CA ARG A 230 5.86 22.41 -8.98
C ARG A 230 4.59 22.14 -8.17
N GLN A 231 3.48 21.82 -8.83
CA GLN A 231 2.25 21.45 -8.14
C GLN A 231 2.43 20.13 -7.39
N TYR A 232 3.15 19.17 -7.98
CA TYR A 232 3.45 17.89 -7.35
C TYR A 232 4.24 18.08 -6.05
N ALA A 233 5.30 18.89 -6.08
CA ALA A 233 6.08 19.22 -4.89
C ALA A 233 5.22 19.82 -3.77
N ASN A 234 4.26 20.69 -4.11
CA ASN A 234 3.35 21.28 -3.12
C ASN A 234 2.35 20.26 -2.54
N LEU A 235 1.78 19.40 -3.40
CA LEU A 235 0.76 18.41 -3.01
C LEU A 235 1.35 17.26 -2.21
N MET A 236 2.46 16.71 -2.67
CA MET A 236 3.08 15.53 -2.08
C MET A 236 4.09 15.88 -1.00
N GLN A 237 4.71 17.06 -1.04
CA GLN A 237 5.78 17.46 -0.12
C GLN A 237 6.82 16.33 0.08
N PRO A 238 7.45 15.85 -1.00
CA PRO A 238 8.43 14.78 -0.90
C PRO A 238 9.58 15.22 0.02
N LEU A 239 10.02 14.32 0.91
CA LEU A 239 11.18 14.57 1.78
C LEU A 239 12.48 14.60 0.98
N VAL A 240 12.50 13.88 -0.14
CA VAL A 240 13.63 13.82 -1.06
C VAL A 240 13.63 15.08 -1.91
N ARG A 241 14.70 15.87 -1.76
CA ARG A 241 14.91 17.10 -2.53
C ARG A 241 15.61 16.78 -3.84
N ALA A 242 14.84 16.35 -4.84
CA ALA A 242 15.30 16.33 -6.22
C ALA A 242 14.44 17.30 -7.03
N ASP A 243 15.08 18.25 -7.70
CA ASP A 243 14.43 19.25 -8.55
C ASP A 243 13.63 18.60 -9.70
N CYS A 244 13.91 17.33 -10.00
CA CYS A 244 13.29 16.51 -11.05
C CYS A 244 12.54 15.27 -10.52
N ILE A 245 12.13 15.23 -9.24
CA ILE A 245 11.52 14.01 -8.67
C ILE A 245 10.22 13.58 -9.40
N HIS A 246 9.48 14.54 -9.94
CA HIS A 246 8.29 14.27 -10.75
C HIS A 246 8.62 13.65 -12.10
N ASP A 247 9.72 14.09 -12.74
CA ASP A 247 10.21 13.50 -13.99
C ASP A 247 10.69 12.06 -13.77
N GLU A 248 11.43 11.81 -12.68
CA GLU A 248 11.87 10.46 -12.30
C GLU A 248 10.70 9.53 -11.96
N LEU A 249 9.62 10.07 -11.36
CA LEU A 249 8.37 9.34 -11.18
C LEU A 249 7.72 8.98 -12.52
N CYS A 250 7.72 9.90 -13.48
CA CYS A 250 7.24 9.63 -14.84
C CYS A 250 8.07 8.53 -15.52
N GLU A 251 9.40 8.55 -15.39
CA GLU A 251 10.26 7.47 -15.88
C GLU A 251 9.98 6.13 -15.19
N THR A 252 9.70 6.14 -13.89
CA THR A 252 9.30 4.94 -13.13
C THR A 252 8.01 4.34 -13.68
N ILE A 253 7.04 5.18 -14.03
CA ILE A 253 5.77 4.75 -14.65
C ILE A 253 6.02 4.11 -16.02
N ARG A 254 6.85 4.72 -16.86
CA ARG A 254 7.24 4.14 -18.16
C ARG A 254 7.93 2.79 -18.00
N ASP A 255 8.87 2.69 -17.06
CA ASP A 255 9.58 1.44 -16.75
C ASP A 255 8.61 0.34 -16.30
N ALA A 256 7.62 0.66 -15.46
CA ALA A 256 6.61 -0.30 -15.01
C ALA A 256 5.75 -0.82 -16.17
N ILE A 257 5.36 0.06 -17.10
CA ILE A 257 4.62 -0.32 -18.31
C ILE A 257 5.49 -1.17 -19.23
N GLU A 258 6.77 -0.83 -19.40
CA GLU A 258 7.71 -1.56 -20.25
C GLU A 258 7.94 -2.99 -19.77
N VAL A 259 8.06 -3.21 -18.45
CA VAL A 259 8.11 -4.57 -17.88
C VAL A 259 6.75 -5.28 -17.93
N GLY A 260 5.70 -4.62 -18.40
CA GLY A 260 4.36 -5.17 -18.61
C GLY A 260 3.51 -5.25 -17.36
N MET A 261 3.68 -4.34 -16.40
CA MET A 261 2.71 -4.14 -15.33
C MET A 261 1.50 -3.34 -15.83
N ASP A 262 0.33 -3.62 -15.25
CA ASP A 262 -0.89 -2.86 -15.51
C ASP A 262 -0.99 -1.66 -14.57
N VAL A 263 -0.65 -0.48 -15.09
CA VAL A 263 -0.53 0.75 -14.31
C VAL A 263 -1.83 1.55 -14.31
N GLU A 264 -2.25 1.99 -13.13
CA GLU A 264 -3.30 2.98 -12.89
C GLU A 264 -2.66 4.24 -12.29
N LEU A 265 -3.05 5.43 -12.77
CA LEU A 265 -2.62 6.68 -12.16
C LEU A 265 -3.74 7.29 -11.34
N THR A 266 -3.36 7.91 -10.22
CA THR A 266 -4.29 8.52 -9.28
C THR A 266 -3.90 9.94 -8.93
N GLY A 267 -4.91 10.73 -8.56
CA GLY A 267 -4.75 12.10 -8.12
C GLY A 267 -5.92 12.56 -7.27
N VAL A 268 -5.78 13.75 -6.68
CA VAL A 268 -6.79 14.34 -5.79
C VAL A 268 -7.44 15.54 -6.48
N GLU A 269 -8.75 15.67 -6.33
CA GLU A 269 -9.56 16.73 -6.93
C GLU A 269 -9.40 18.08 -6.22
N HIS A 270 -8.20 18.64 -6.25
CA HIS A 270 -7.91 19.96 -5.70
C HIS A 270 -8.15 21.07 -6.76
N ASP A 271 -8.70 22.21 -6.34
CA ASP A 271 -9.07 23.33 -7.23
C ASP A 271 -7.94 23.88 -8.12
N PHE A 272 -6.66 23.74 -7.73
CA PHE A 272 -5.54 24.23 -8.52
C PHE A 272 -4.93 23.16 -9.45
N VAL A 273 -5.42 21.92 -9.41
CA VAL A 273 -4.91 20.83 -10.25
C VAL A 273 -5.67 20.81 -11.57
N ASP A 274 -4.92 20.88 -12.67
CA ASP A 274 -5.49 20.70 -14.01
C ASP A 274 -5.63 19.20 -14.31
N LYS A 275 -6.87 18.70 -14.22
CA LYS A 275 -7.19 17.29 -14.44
C LYS A 275 -7.01 16.85 -15.89
N ASN A 276 -7.18 17.78 -16.84
CA ASN A 276 -7.05 17.47 -18.27
C ASN A 276 -5.59 17.27 -18.60
N LEU A 277 -4.71 18.20 -18.19
CA LEU A 277 -3.27 18.05 -18.41
C LEU A 277 -2.69 16.82 -17.72
N ALA A 278 -3.16 16.47 -16.52
CA ALA A 278 -2.76 15.24 -15.84
C ALA A 278 -3.21 13.97 -16.59
N SER A 279 -4.38 14.01 -17.23
CA SER A 279 -4.89 12.91 -18.05
C SER A 279 -4.15 12.80 -19.39
N GLU A 280 -3.79 13.93 -20.01
CA GLU A 280 -2.94 13.98 -21.20
C GLU A 280 -1.56 13.37 -20.91
N LEU A 281 -0.92 13.79 -19.81
CA LEU A 281 0.35 13.20 -19.38
C LEU A 281 0.24 11.69 -19.16
N ALA A 282 -0.85 11.20 -18.56
CA ALA A 282 -1.06 9.76 -18.39
C ALA A 282 -1.05 9.00 -19.73
N ILE A 283 -1.69 9.56 -20.75
CA ILE A 283 -1.70 8.99 -22.10
C ILE A 283 -0.28 9.01 -22.70
N GLU A 284 0.45 10.12 -22.55
CA GLU A 284 1.84 10.25 -23.02
C GLU A 284 2.79 9.25 -22.34
N LEU A 285 2.52 8.91 -21.08
CA LEU A 285 3.27 7.87 -20.34
C LEU A 285 2.94 6.45 -20.79
N GLY A 286 1.91 6.25 -21.62
CA GLY A 286 1.48 4.94 -22.12
C GLY A 286 0.47 4.24 -21.20
N VAL A 287 -0.11 4.94 -20.22
CA VAL A 287 -1.11 4.37 -19.32
C VAL A 287 -2.43 4.16 -20.07
N LYS A 288 -2.92 2.93 -20.05
CA LYS A 288 -4.16 2.54 -20.77
C LYS A 288 -5.42 2.79 -19.94
N LYS A 289 -5.30 2.81 -18.61
CA LYS A 289 -6.42 3.02 -17.68
C LYS A 289 -6.77 4.49 -17.59
N ILE A 290 -8.04 4.76 -17.31
CA ILE A 290 -8.52 6.11 -17.02
C ILE A 290 -7.84 6.60 -15.73
N PHE A 291 -7.38 7.85 -15.75
CA PHE A 291 -6.84 8.52 -14.57
C PHE A 291 -7.90 8.57 -13.46
N ARG A 292 -7.61 7.98 -12.31
CA ARG A 292 -8.58 7.88 -11.21
C ARG A 292 -8.44 9.05 -10.24
N TRP A 293 -9.44 9.91 -10.23
CA TRP A 293 -9.54 11.04 -9.32
C TRP A 293 -10.18 10.66 -7.97
N ARG A 294 -9.65 11.22 -6.89
CA ARG A 294 -10.16 11.06 -5.53
C ARG A 294 -10.66 12.40 -4.99
N PRO A 295 -11.83 12.45 -4.34
CA PRO A 295 -12.32 13.68 -3.74
C PRO A 295 -11.35 14.26 -2.71
N PHE A 296 -11.22 15.59 -2.73
CA PHE A 296 -10.55 16.41 -1.71
C PHE A 296 -11.57 16.88 -0.66
N PHE A 297 -11.16 16.91 0.59
CA PHE A 297 -11.96 17.28 1.77
C PHE A 297 -11.24 18.42 2.49
N PRO A 298 -11.42 19.67 2.03
CA PRO A 298 -10.80 20.86 2.63
C PRO A 298 -11.24 21.05 4.08
#